data_AF-A0A364XYX2-F1
#
_entry.id   AF-A0A364XYX2-F1
#
_cell.length_a   1.000
_cell.length_b   1.000
_cell.length_c   1.000
_cell.angle_alpha   90.00
_cell.angle_beta   90.00
_cell.angle_gamma   90.00
#
_symmetry.space_group_name_H-M   'P 1'
#
loop_
_entity.id
_entity.type
_entity.pdbx_description
1 polymer ?
#
loop_
_entity_poly.entity_id
_entity_poly.type
_entity_poly.pdbx_seq_one_letter_code
_entity_poly.pdbx_strand_id
1 'polypeptide(L)'
;MGLDIYHCKASLERPEESALFAGDAYILEEDYSYFDVDFHYFAPFSQMIDVPRIGKTIYFPKSARYADMIKKSVLIDDKCEILLVPNEIEMVDRLEAFVERNHLSHLLRHRFDMLGWTQFDLYDHESKFGFYSLEVGYQRKGMRPDKFWKRFMSDDVYNFTTRDDFEYALSCVENRVFPPSGHNQIHLFKRDFVDAYEQNRSWLALSY
;
A
#
# COMPACT_ATOMS: atom_id res chain seq x y z
N MET A 1 -16.38 10.89 -4.06
CA MET A 1 -15.48 9.91 -3.43
C MET A 1 -15.54 8.65 -4.27
N GLY A 2 -14.38 8.13 -4.67
CA GLY A 2 -14.32 6.96 -5.54
C GLY A 2 -14.12 5.73 -4.67
N LEU A 3 -15.03 4.77 -4.75
CA LEU A 3 -14.88 3.47 -4.08
C LEU A 3 -13.88 2.62 -4.87
N ASP A 4 -12.81 2.21 -4.21
CA ASP A 4 -11.83 1.24 -4.66
C ASP A 4 -11.91 0.02 -3.72
N ILE A 5 -11.98 -1.17 -4.31
CA ILE A 5 -12.14 -2.44 -3.58
C ILE A 5 -11.00 -3.36 -4.00
N TYR A 6 -10.29 -3.89 -3.02
CA TYR A 6 -9.14 -4.78 -3.21
C TYR A 6 -9.46 -6.14 -2.62
N HIS A 7 -9.03 -7.21 -3.28
CA HIS A 7 -8.92 -8.54 -2.69
C HIS A 7 -7.45 -8.79 -2.42
N CYS A 8 -7.13 -8.94 -1.15
CA CYS A 8 -5.79 -9.24 -0.69
C CYS A 8 -5.76 -10.60 0.00
N LYS A 9 -4.57 -11.20 0.02
CA LYS A 9 -4.30 -12.49 0.65
C LYS A 9 -3.09 -12.43 1.54
N ALA A 10 -3.18 -13.08 2.69
CA ALA A 10 -2.05 -13.29 3.58
C ALA A 10 -1.07 -14.25 2.89
N SER A 11 0.21 -13.98 3.04
CA SER A 11 1.28 -14.73 2.40
C SER A 11 2.48 -14.90 3.34
N LEU A 12 3.12 -16.05 3.22
CA LEU A 12 4.44 -16.28 3.80
C LEU A 12 5.57 -15.74 2.91
N GLU A 13 5.27 -15.52 1.62
CA GLU A 13 6.23 -15.08 0.62
C GLU A 13 6.52 -13.59 0.77
N ARG A 14 7.80 -13.26 0.94
CA ARG A 14 8.27 -11.87 0.97
C ARG A 14 8.04 -11.24 -0.41
N PRO A 15 7.38 -10.08 -0.48
CA PRO A 15 7.17 -9.38 -1.75
C PRO A 15 8.49 -8.82 -2.27
N GLU A 16 8.48 -8.34 -3.51
CA GLU A 16 9.63 -7.63 -4.07
C GLU A 16 9.99 -6.41 -3.20
N GLU A 17 11.28 -6.08 -3.15
CA GLU A 17 11.80 -5.02 -2.29
C GLU A 17 11.09 -3.68 -2.51
N SER A 18 10.74 -3.36 -3.77
CA SER A 18 9.99 -2.15 -4.11
C SER A 18 8.58 -2.12 -3.53
N ALA A 19 7.93 -3.27 -3.41
CA ALA A 19 6.60 -3.39 -2.87
C ALA A 19 6.59 -3.23 -1.35
N LEU A 20 7.67 -3.53 -0.62
CA LEU A 20 7.74 -3.32 0.84
C LEU A 20 7.56 -1.86 1.27
N PHE A 21 7.75 -0.91 0.36
CA PHE A 21 7.50 0.50 0.61
C PHE A 21 6.10 0.96 0.19
N ALA A 22 5.29 0.07 -0.39
CA ALA A 22 3.86 0.27 -0.57
C ALA A 22 3.14 -0.02 0.76
N GLY A 23 2.13 0.80 1.09
CA GLY A 23 1.45 0.76 2.38
C GLY A 23 0.60 -0.48 2.65
N ASP A 24 0.52 -1.41 1.70
CA ASP A 24 -0.35 -2.58 1.69
C ASP A 24 0.40 -3.91 1.51
N ALA A 25 1.73 -3.90 1.49
CA ALA A 25 2.56 -5.08 1.25
C ALA A 25 2.71 -6.02 2.46
N TYR A 26 2.37 -5.54 3.65
CA TYR A 26 2.37 -6.34 4.87
C TYR A 26 1.38 -5.79 5.89
N ILE A 27 1.02 -6.62 6.87
CA ILE A 27 0.21 -6.25 8.02
C ILE A 27 0.96 -6.67 9.29
N LEU A 28 1.17 -5.73 10.21
CA LEU A 28 1.82 -5.96 11.50
C LEU A 28 0.78 -6.23 12.57
N GLU A 29 1.10 -7.08 13.55
CA GLU A 29 0.20 -7.35 14.68
C GLU A 29 -0.07 -6.08 15.49
N GLU A 30 0.94 -5.24 15.71
CA GLU A 30 0.82 -4.00 16.50
C GLU A 30 -0.05 -2.93 15.83
N ASP A 31 -0.15 -2.95 14.49
CA ASP A 31 -0.97 -2.02 13.70
C ASP A 31 -2.30 -2.66 13.27
N TYR A 32 -2.56 -3.90 13.69
CA TYR A 32 -3.72 -4.67 13.25
C TYR A 32 -5.01 -4.03 13.74
N SER A 33 -5.73 -3.44 12.81
CA SER A 33 -6.94 -2.66 13.05
C SER A 33 -7.82 -2.71 11.82
N TYR A 34 -9.10 -2.37 11.98
CA TYR A 34 -10.07 -2.28 10.88
C TYR A 34 -10.47 -3.59 10.20
N PHE A 35 -10.19 -4.74 10.81
CA PHE A 35 -10.67 -6.05 10.37
C PHE A 35 -11.94 -6.46 11.13
N ASP A 36 -12.78 -7.27 10.49
CA ASP A 36 -13.98 -7.88 11.08
C ASP A 36 -13.68 -9.12 11.96
N VAL A 37 -12.40 -9.47 12.10
CA VAL A 37 -11.88 -10.61 12.87
C VAL A 37 -10.61 -10.21 13.61
N ASP A 38 -10.20 -11.01 14.60
CA ASP A 38 -8.93 -10.84 15.29
C ASP A 38 -7.75 -11.34 14.45
N PHE A 39 -6.53 -10.84 14.74
CA PHE A 39 -5.28 -11.19 14.03
C PHE A 39 -5.06 -12.71 13.90
N HIS A 40 -5.48 -13.49 14.90
CA HIS A 40 -5.39 -14.95 14.93
C HIS A 40 -6.11 -15.65 13.76
N TYR A 41 -7.05 -14.96 13.08
CA TYR A 41 -7.65 -15.46 11.84
C TYR A 41 -6.61 -15.81 10.78
N PHE A 42 -5.49 -15.08 10.75
CA PHE A 42 -4.39 -15.26 9.80
C PHE A 42 -3.23 -16.09 10.36
N ALA A 43 -3.39 -16.77 11.50
CA ALA A 43 -2.33 -17.51 12.18
C ALA A 43 -1.50 -18.46 11.27
N PRO A 44 -2.04 -19.14 10.24
CA PRO A 44 -1.24 -19.96 9.33
C PRO A 44 -0.19 -19.18 8.51
N PHE A 45 -0.32 -17.85 8.41
CA PHE A 45 0.55 -16.95 7.65
C PHE A 45 1.32 -15.97 8.54
N SER A 46 1.02 -15.91 9.84
CA SER A 46 1.72 -15.07 10.80
C SER A 46 3.14 -15.57 11.04
N GLN A 47 4.11 -14.68 10.93
CA GLN A 47 5.54 -14.96 11.08
C GLN A 47 6.31 -13.70 11.48
N MET A 48 7.61 -13.84 11.78
CA MET A 48 8.50 -12.69 11.80
C MET A 48 8.79 -12.28 10.35
N ILE A 49 8.48 -11.04 9.99
CA ILE A 49 8.72 -10.44 8.68
C ILE A 49 9.72 -9.29 8.78
N ASP A 50 10.44 -9.06 7.69
CA ASP A 50 11.34 -7.93 7.57
C ASP A 50 10.55 -6.74 7.00
N VAL A 51 10.55 -5.63 7.72
CA VAL A 51 9.92 -4.38 7.25
C VAL A 51 10.94 -3.25 7.14
N PRO A 52 10.79 -2.34 6.17
CA PRO A 52 11.67 -1.18 6.06
C PRO A 52 11.47 -0.23 7.25
N ARG A 53 12.55 0.05 7.97
CA ARG A 53 12.58 1.10 8.99
C ARG A 53 13.31 2.31 8.42
N ILE A 54 12.54 3.36 8.12
CA ILE A 54 13.09 4.58 7.54
C ILE A 54 13.91 5.33 8.60
N GLY A 55 15.21 5.41 8.37
CA GLY A 55 16.13 6.19 9.18
C GLY A 55 16.17 7.65 8.75
N LYS A 56 16.27 7.89 7.44
CA LYS A 56 16.36 9.24 6.87
C LYS A 56 15.70 9.28 5.49
N THR A 57 14.97 10.35 5.19
CA THR A 57 14.43 10.63 3.86
C THR A 57 15.10 11.87 3.29
N ILE A 58 15.59 11.77 2.06
CA ILE A 58 16.28 12.85 1.34
C ILE A 58 15.47 13.20 0.10
N TYR A 59 15.01 14.44 0.05
CA TYR A 59 14.29 14.98 -1.09
C TYR A 59 15.22 15.80 -1.99
N PHE A 60 15.09 15.58 -3.29
CA PHE A 60 15.71 16.37 -4.35
C PHE A 60 14.62 17.04 -5.19
N PRO A 61 14.19 18.26 -4.83
CA PRO A 61 13.17 18.98 -5.56
C PRO A 61 13.68 19.41 -6.94
N LYS A 62 12.85 19.22 -7.98
CA LYS A 62 13.19 19.66 -9.35
C LYS A 62 13.12 21.18 -9.53
N SER A 63 12.55 21.91 -8.56
CA SER A 63 12.51 23.38 -8.55
C SER A 63 12.28 23.92 -7.14
N ALA A 64 12.56 25.22 -6.94
CA ALA A 64 12.28 25.92 -5.69
C ALA A 64 10.79 25.82 -5.28
N ARG A 65 9.87 25.88 -6.26
CA ARG A 65 8.43 25.71 -6.03
C ARG A 65 8.13 24.36 -5.37
N TYR A 66 8.75 23.28 -5.85
CA TYR A 66 8.55 21.95 -5.27
C TYR A 66 9.22 21.83 -3.91
N ALA A 67 10.36 22.48 -3.69
CA ALA A 67 11.01 22.54 -2.39
C ALA A 67 10.08 23.17 -1.33
N ASP A 68 9.45 24.30 -1.68
CA ASP A 68 8.50 24.97 -0.79
C ASP A 68 7.24 24.13 -0.55
N MET A 69 6.80 23.37 -1.56
CA MET A 69 5.67 22.46 -1.42
C MET A 69 5.98 21.32 -0.46
N ILE A 70 7.14 20.66 -0.61
CA ILE A 70 7.61 19.60 0.29
C ILE A 70 7.68 20.13 1.72
N LYS A 71 8.23 21.33 1.92
CA LYS A 71 8.30 21.96 3.25
C LYS A 71 6.95 22.22 3.91
N LYS A 72 5.89 22.36 3.12
CA LYS A 72 4.52 22.61 3.62
C LYS A 72 3.74 21.32 3.79
N SER A 73 4.01 20.29 2.98
CA SER A 73 3.23 19.06 2.94
C SER A 73 3.82 17.92 3.75
N VAL A 74 5.14 17.90 3.91
CA VAL A 74 5.83 16.90 4.72
C VAL A 74 6.02 17.48 6.11
N LEU A 75 5.72 16.69 7.14
CA LEU A 75 6.18 16.97 8.49
C LEU A 75 7.71 16.90 8.44
N ILE A 76 8.35 18.04 8.21
CA ILE A 76 9.81 18.13 8.30
C ILE A 76 10.16 17.94 9.76
N ASP A 77 10.55 16.72 10.07
CA ASP A 77 11.20 16.35 11.32
C ASP A 77 12.71 16.18 11.07
N ASP A 78 13.40 15.70 12.10
CA ASP A 78 14.83 15.42 12.07
C ASP A 78 15.21 14.28 11.11
N LYS A 79 14.25 13.50 10.59
CA LYS A 79 14.49 12.43 9.62
C LYS A 79 14.47 12.92 8.18
N CYS A 80 14.00 14.13 7.92
CA CYS A 80 13.92 14.69 6.58
C CYS A 80 15.13 15.57 6.23
N GLU A 81 15.58 15.53 4.98
CA GLU A 81 16.57 16.47 4.42
C GLU A 81 16.12 16.90 3.02
N ILE A 82 16.35 18.17 2.66
CA ILE A 82 16.05 18.68 1.32
C ILE A 82 17.33 19.21 0.68
N LEU A 83 17.77 18.56 -0.40
CA LEU A 83 18.95 18.93 -1.15
C LEU A 83 18.56 19.47 -2.52
N LEU A 84 18.94 20.71 -2.81
CA LEU A 84 18.69 21.34 -4.11
C LEU A 84 19.87 21.06 -5.05
N VAL A 85 19.57 20.45 -6.19
CA VAL A 85 20.55 20.13 -7.23
C VAL A 85 19.98 20.45 -8.62
N PRO A 86 20.80 20.89 -9.58
CA PRO A 86 20.34 21.29 -10.91
C PRO A 86 20.17 20.11 -11.88
N ASN A 87 20.77 18.95 -11.62
CA ASN A 87 20.73 17.78 -12.49
C ASN A 87 20.92 16.45 -11.73
N GLU A 88 20.72 15.33 -12.43
CA GLU A 88 20.78 13.97 -11.86
C GLU A 88 22.20 13.53 -11.47
N ILE A 89 23.25 14.00 -12.16
CA ILE A 89 24.63 13.65 -11.80
C ILE A 89 24.99 14.27 -10.45
N GLU A 90 24.72 15.57 -10.29
CA GLU A 90 24.93 16.27 -9.02
C GLU A 90 24.06 15.72 -7.89
N MET A 91 22.88 15.17 -8.20
CA MET A 91 22.03 14.50 -7.22
C MET A 91 22.73 13.30 -6.60
N VAL A 92 23.32 12.43 -7.41
CA VAL A 92 24.04 11.24 -6.94
C VAL A 92 25.24 11.66 -6.09
N ASP A 93 26.06 12.60 -6.57
CA ASP A 93 27.24 13.08 -5.83
C ASP A 93 26.85 13.70 -4.47
N ARG A 94 25.75 14.46 -4.44
CA ARG A 94 25.26 15.07 -3.20
C ARG A 94 24.67 14.05 -2.25
N LEU A 95 23.99 13.03 -2.77
CA LEU A 95 23.48 11.92 -1.97
C LEU A 95 24.64 11.17 -1.32
N GLU A 96 25.67 10.80 -2.07
CA GLU A 96 26.85 10.10 -1.53
C GLU A 96 27.57 10.94 -0.47
N ALA A 97 27.86 12.21 -0.79
CA ALA A 97 28.53 13.11 0.16
C ALA A 97 27.72 13.32 1.45
N PHE A 98 26.38 13.31 1.36
CA PHE A 98 25.50 13.36 2.53
C PHE A 98 25.56 12.07 3.34
N VAL A 99 25.47 10.92 2.67
CA VAL A 99 25.52 9.58 3.31
C VAL A 99 26.84 9.39 4.05
N GLU A 100 27.96 9.73 3.43
CA GLU A 100 29.29 9.62 4.06
C GLU A 100 29.45 10.55 5.26
N ARG A 101 29.11 11.83 5.11
CA ARG A 101 29.25 12.84 6.18
C ARG A 101 28.43 12.50 7.42
N ASN A 102 27.29 11.85 7.24
CA ASN A 102 26.40 11.47 8.33
C ASN A 102 26.57 10.01 8.77
N HIS A 103 27.58 9.30 8.25
CA HIS A 103 27.87 7.90 8.59
C HIS A 103 26.70 6.94 8.33
N LEU A 104 25.91 7.21 7.28
CA LEU A 104 24.71 6.45 6.92
C LEU A 104 24.98 5.36 5.86
N SER A 105 26.25 5.03 5.59
CA SER A 105 26.63 4.07 4.54
C SER A 105 26.19 2.62 4.82
N HIS A 106 25.81 2.33 6.06
CA HIS A 106 25.24 1.04 6.46
C HIS A 106 23.74 0.90 6.09
N LEU A 107 23.07 2.01 5.75
CA LEU A 107 21.68 2.00 5.33
C LEU A 107 21.54 1.68 3.84
N LEU A 108 20.51 0.91 3.52
CA LEU A 108 20.04 0.66 2.17
C LEU A 108 19.32 1.89 1.63
N ARG A 109 19.07 1.91 0.31
CA ARG A 109 18.52 3.07 -0.39
C ARG A 109 17.37 2.65 -1.27
N HIS A 110 16.23 3.29 -1.09
CA HIS A 110 15.08 3.12 -1.95
C HIS A 110 14.77 4.45 -2.65
N ARG A 111 14.57 4.42 -3.98
CA ARG A 111 14.37 5.61 -4.81
C ARG A 111 12.92 5.71 -5.26
N PHE A 112 12.31 6.85 -5.01
CA PHE A 112 11.01 7.24 -5.54
C PHE A 112 11.14 8.45 -6.48
N ASP A 113 10.63 8.32 -7.70
CA ASP A 113 10.56 9.43 -8.64
C ASP A 113 9.14 9.96 -8.75
N MET A 114 8.93 11.17 -8.26
CA MET A 114 7.67 11.90 -8.38
C MET A 114 7.77 12.97 -9.49
N LEU A 115 6.61 13.48 -9.92
CA LEU A 115 6.56 14.51 -10.96
C LEU A 115 7.41 15.75 -10.58
N GLY A 116 7.40 16.14 -9.29
CA GLY A 116 8.07 17.36 -8.81
C GLY A 116 9.41 17.17 -8.09
N TRP A 117 9.75 15.96 -7.67
CA TRP A 117 10.98 15.67 -6.91
C TRP A 117 11.38 14.22 -7.06
N THR A 118 12.64 13.93 -6.74
CA THR A 118 13.11 12.56 -6.47
C THR A 118 13.32 12.43 -4.97
N GLN A 119 12.95 11.30 -4.41
CA GLN A 119 13.07 10.98 -2.98
C GLN A 119 13.96 9.74 -2.84
N PHE A 120 14.84 9.78 -1.84
CA PHE A 120 15.61 8.64 -1.40
C PHE A 120 15.30 8.36 0.06
N ASP A 121 14.75 7.18 0.32
CA ASP A 121 14.61 6.67 1.68
C ASP A 121 15.84 5.83 2.02
N LEU A 122 16.56 6.27 3.04
CA LEU A 122 17.66 5.53 3.66
C LEU A 122 17.08 4.70 4.80
N TYR A 123 17.21 3.39 4.69
CA TYR A 123 16.52 2.45 5.57
C TYR A 123 17.40 1.28 5.97
N ASP A 124 17.04 0.64 7.07
CA ASP A 124 17.43 -0.72 7.38
C ASP A 124 16.19 -1.60 7.51
N HIS A 125 16.40 -2.89 7.72
CA HIS A 125 15.31 -3.81 8.02
C HIS A 125 15.17 -3.95 9.53
N GLU A 126 13.93 -3.89 10.00
CA GLU A 126 13.58 -4.36 11.33
C GLU A 126 12.69 -5.59 11.23
N SER A 127 12.85 -6.53 12.16
CA SER A 127 12.06 -7.75 12.21
C SER A 127 10.85 -7.54 13.12
N LYS A 128 9.65 -7.71 12.57
CA LYS A 128 8.39 -7.54 13.30
C LYS A 128 7.45 -8.73 13.09
N PHE A 129 6.56 -8.95 14.04
CA PHE A 129 5.56 -10.01 13.92
C PHE A 129 4.37 -9.53 13.09
N GLY A 130 4.01 -10.30 12.06
CA GLY A 130 3.05 -9.88 11.05
C GLY A 130 2.86 -10.94 9.96
N PHE A 131 2.34 -10.53 8.81
CA PHE A 131 2.31 -11.33 7.59
C PHE A 131 2.45 -10.45 6.35
N TYR A 132 2.96 -11.01 5.25
CA TYR A 132 2.98 -10.30 3.97
C TYR A 132 1.60 -10.36 3.31
N SER A 133 1.32 -9.38 2.46
CA SER A 133 0.05 -9.22 1.77
C SER A 133 0.28 -9.26 0.26
N LEU A 134 -0.62 -9.96 -0.43
CA LEU A 134 -0.64 -10.06 -1.88
C LEU A 134 -1.99 -9.57 -2.41
N GLU A 135 -1.99 -8.51 -3.21
CA GLU A 135 -3.16 -8.12 -3.99
C GLU A 135 -3.41 -9.13 -5.12
N VAL A 136 -4.62 -9.68 -5.18
CA VAL A 136 -5.04 -10.64 -6.21
C VAL A 136 -6.25 -10.18 -7.01
N GLY A 137 -6.89 -9.09 -6.61
CA GLY A 137 -8.04 -8.53 -7.31
C GLY A 137 -8.24 -7.06 -6.97
N TYR A 138 -8.70 -6.29 -7.96
CA TYR A 138 -8.99 -4.88 -7.82
C TYR A 138 -10.24 -4.51 -8.62
N GLN A 139 -11.11 -3.69 -8.02
CA GLN A 139 -12.26 -3.10 -8.68
C GLN A 139 -12.40 -1.63 -8.28
N ARG A 140 -12.38 -0.76 -9.29
CA ARG A 140 -12.76 0.65 -9.16
C ARG A 140 -14.21 0.90 -9.54
N LYS A 141 -15.00 1.48 -8.64
CA LYS A 141 -16.42 1.84 -8.87
C LYS A 141 -17.23 0.61 -9.35
N GLY A 142 -18.41 0.85 -9.92
CA GLY A 142 -19.24 -0.21 -10.49
C GLY A 142 -19.96 -1.07 -9.45
N MET A 143 -20.24 -0.51 -8.27
CA MET A 143 -21.07 -1.12 -7.23
C MET A 143 -22.37 -0.32 -7.07
N ARG A 144 -23.49 -1.02 -6.84
CA ARG A 144 -24.79 -0.45 -6.53
C ARG A 144 -24.74 0.20 -5.15
N PRO A 145 -24.69 1.55 -5.05
CA PRO A 145 -24.37 2.20 -3.78
C PRO A 145 -25.42 1.93 -2.70
N ASP A 146 -26.70 1.86 -3.08
CA ASP A 146 -27.84 1.61 -2.20
C ASP A 146 -27.84 0.22 -1.55
N LYS A 147 -27.13 -0.73 -2.16
CA LYS A 147 -26.97 -2.09 -1.67
C LYS A 147 -25.62 -2.28 -0.97
N PHE A 148 -24.54 -1.83 -1.61
CA PHE A 148 -23.19 -2.01 -1.13
C PHE A 148 -23.00 -1.39 0.26
N TRP A 149 -23.36 -0.11 0.42
CA TRP A 149 -23.16 0.60 1.68
C TRP A 149 -24.07 0.12 2.81
N LYS A 150 -25.14 -0.62 2.54
CA LYS A 150 -25.96 -1.20 3.62
C LYS A 150 -25.21 -2.25 4.44
N ARG A 151 -24.23 -2.92 3.83
CA ARG A 151 -23.43 -3.95 4.51
C ARG A 151 -22.04 -3.46 4.89
N PHE A 152 -21.42 -2.67 4.03
CA PHE A 152 -20.01 -2.30 4.16
C PHE A 152 -19.78 -0.90 4.75
N MET A 153 -20.84 -0.15 5.07
CA MET A 153 -20.68 1.12 5.77
C MET A 153 -20.40 0.84 7.25
N SER A 154 -19.15 1.08 7.65
CA SER A 154 -18.66 0.98 9.02
C SER A 154 -17.60 2.05 9.23
N ASP A 155 -17.56 2.62 10.44
CA ASP A 155 -16.53 3.59 10.85
C ASP A 155 -15.25 2.88 11.34
N ASP A 156 -15.36 1.61 11.74
CA ASP A 156 -14.29 0.86 12.41
C ASP A 156 -13.85 -0.41 11.66
N VAL A 157 -14.50 -0.74 10.53
CA VAL A 157 -14.20 -1.97 9.76
C VAL A 157 -14.11 -1.65 8.28
N TYR A 158 -12.94 -1.89 7.71
CA TYR A 158 -12.62 -1.65 6.31
C TYR A 158 -12.12 -2.91 5.60
N ASN A 159 -11.80 -3.97 6.35
CA ASN A 159 -11.31 -5.25 5.86
C ASN A 159 -12.26 -6.36 6.26
N PHE A 160 -12.89 -7.00 5.28
CA PHE A 160 -13.92 -8.03 5.48
C PHE A 160 -13.38 -9.39 5.06
N THR A 161 -13.49 -10.39 5.92
CA THR A 161 -12.78 -11.67 5.76
C THR A 161 -13.67 -12.85 5.44
N THR A 162 -15.00 -12.70 5.52
CA THR A 162 -15.92 -13.82 5.31
C THR A 162 -16.24 -14.03 3.82
N ARG A 163 -16.41 -15.29 3.42
CA ARG A 163 -16.88 -15.63 2.06
C ARG A 163 -18.19 -14.93 1.70
N ASP A 164 -19.10 -14.81 2.67
CA ASP A 164 -20.39 -14.15 2.50
C ASP A 164 -20.23 -12.68 2.11
N ASP A 165 -19.19 -11.99 2.60
CA ASP A 165 -18.89 -10.62 2.21
C ASP A 165 -18.45 -10.52 0.74
N PHE A 166 -17.60 -11.44 0.29
CA PHE A 166 -17.19 -11.51 -1.12
C PHE A 166 -18.38 -11.78 -2.05
N GLU A 167 -19.25 -12.72 -1.67
CA GLU A 167 -20.46 -13.06 -2.42
C GLU A 167 -21.48 -11.90 -2.40
N TYR A 168 -21.61 -11.21 -1.26
CA TYR A 168 -22.45 -10.02 -1.16
C TYR A 168 -21.92 -8.89 -2.04
N ALA A 169 -20.61 -8.64 -2.05
CA ALA A 169 -19.97 -7.64 -2.90
C ALA A 169 -20.19 -7.95 -4.39
N LEU A 170 -20.06 -9.21 -4.81
CA LEU A 170 -20.39 -9.64 -6.18
C LEU A 170 -21.84 -9.29 -6.53
N SER A 171 -22.77 -9.52 -5.60
CA SER A 171 -24.18 -9.21 -5.80
C SER A 171 -24.50 -7.70 -5.89
N CYS A 172 -23.53 -6.85 -5.52
CA CYS A 172 -23.60 -5.39 -5.62
C CYS A 172 -23.04 -4.87 -6.95
N VAL A 173 -22.26 -5.66 -7.70
CA VAL A 173 -21.68 -5.22 -8.98
C VAL A 173 -22.79 -4.73 -9.91
N GLU A 174 -22.61 -3.52 -10.42
CA GLU A 174 -23.46 -2.91 -11.44
C GLU A 174 -23.13 -3.51 -12.80
N ASN A 175 -24.14 -3.82 -13.59
CA ASN A 175 -23.96 -4.21 -14.97
C ASN A 175 -23.78 -2.95 -15.84
N ARG A 176 -22.69 -2.20 -15.64
CA ARG A 176 -22.36 -1.02 -16.44
C ARG A 176 -21.27 -1.37 -17.45
N VAL A 177 -21.60 -1.26 -18.74
CA VAL A 177 -20.65 -1.44 -19.84
C VAL A 177 -19.96 -0.10 -20.12
N PHE A 178 -18.85 0.20 -19.44
CA PHE A 178 -18.00 1.35 -19.78
C PHE A 178 -16.53 1.05 -19.47
N PRO A 179 -15.62 0.95 -20.47
CA PRO A 179 -15.78 1.12 -21.93
C PRO A 179 -16.25 -0.17 -22.65
N PRO A 180 -16.50 -0.13 -23.98
CA PRO A 180 -17.06 -1.23 -24.78
C PRO A 180 -16.05 -2.36 -25.09
N SER A 181 -15.10 -2.64 -24.20
CA SER A 181 -14.10 -3.71 -24.38
C SER A 181 -14.61 -5.10 -23.98
N GLY A 182 -15.91 -5.26 -23.71
CA GLY A 182 -16.56 -6.58 -23.71
C GLY A 182 -16.23 -7.52 -22.56
N HIS A 183 -15.48 -7.08 -21.53
CA HIS A 183 -15.28 -7.90 -20.34
C HIS A 183 -16.49 -7.76 -19.42
N ASN A 184 -17.17 -8.88 -19.16
CA ASN A 184 -18.25 -8.94 -18.19
C ASN A 184 -17.67 -8.68 -16.79
N GLN A 185 -17.84 -7.46 -16.28
CA GLN A 185 -17.32 -7.01 -14.98
C GLN A 185 -17.75 -7.94 -13.83
N ILE A 186 -18.95 -8.54 -13.93
CA ILE A 186 -19.43 -9.53 -12.96
C ILE A 186 -18.59 -10.81 -13.03
N HIS A 187 -18.20 -11.27 -14.24
CA HIS A 187 -17.32 -12.44 -14.37
C HIS A 187 -15.91 -12.16 -13.87
N LEU A 188 -15.36 -10.97 -14.15
CA LEU A 188 -14.05 -10.58 -13.62
C LEU A 188 -14.09 -10.50 -12.10
N PHE A 189 -15.08 -9.80 -11.53
CA PHE A 189 -15.23 -9.72 -10.07
C PHE A 189 -15.41 -11.11 -9.46
N LYS A 190 -16.26 -11.96 -10.03
CA LYS A 190 -16.44 -13.33 -9.54
C LYS A 190 -15.12 -14.10 -9.55
N ARG A 191 -14.36 -14.04 -10.64
CA ARG A 191 -13.06 -14.72 -10.77
C ARG A 191 -12.06 -14.21 -9.74
N ASP A 192 -11.89 -12.90 -9.65
CA ASP A 192 -10.80 -12.27 -8.91
C ASP A 192 -11.12 -12.15 -7.41
N PHE A 193 -12.39 -12.13 -7.02
CA PHE A 193 -12.83 -12.01 -5.63
C PHE A 193 -13.37 -13.33 -5.10
N VAL A 194 -14.45 -13.85 -5.68
CA VAL A 194 -15.19 -14.98 -5.10
C VAL A 194 -14.49 -16.32 -5.36
N ASP A 195 -14.08 -16.58 -6.59
CA ASP A 195 -13.45 -17.86 -6.96
C ASP A 195 -12.02 -17.96 -6.42
N ALA A 196 -11.35 -16.83 -6.27
CA ALA A 196 -10.04 -16.75 -5.66
C ALA A 196 -10.08 -16.72 -4.12
N TYR A 197 -11.24 -16.67 -3.47
CA TYR A 197 -11.34 -16.59 -2.00
C TYR A 197 -10.73 -17.83 -1.33
N GLU A 198 -9.93 -17.59 -0.29
CA GLU A 198 -9.35 -18.61 0.57
C GLU A 198 -9.64 -18.30 2.05
N GLN A 199 -10.28 -19.24 2.74
CA GLN A 199 -10.59 -19.14 4.17
C GLN A 199 -9.32 -18.93 5.00
N ASN A 200 -9.37 -18.03 5.99
CA ASN A 200 -8.23 -17.70 6.88
C ASN A 200 -7.02 -17.09 6.14
N ARG A 201 -7.24 -16.57 4.93
CA ARG A 201 -6.18 -16.01 4.08
C ARG A 201 -6.65 -14.75 3.35
N SER A 202 -7.86 -14.77 2.80
CA SER A 202 -8.42 -13.68 2.01
C SER A 202 -9.08 -12.61 2.86
N TRP A 203 -8.97 -11.36 2.42
CA TRP A 203 -9.84 -10.27 2.87
C TRP A 203 -10.15 -9.30 1.71
N LEU A 204 -11.29 -8.63 1.85
CA LEU A 204 -11.76 -7.59 0.96
C LEU A 204 -11.51 -6.25 1.66
N ALA A 205 -10.61 -5.43 1.11
CA ALA A 205 -10.25 -4.14 1.66
C ALA A 205 -10.96 -3.00 0.90
N LEU A 206 -11.54 -2.07 1.65
CA LEU A 206 -12.28 -0.93 1.12
C LEU A 206 -11.51 0.37 1.29
N SER A 207 -11.42 1.14 0.21
CA SER A 207 -10.84 2.49 0.19
C SER A 207 -11.83 3.46 -0.46
N TYR A 208 -12.18 4.55 0.21
CA TYR A 208 -13.19 5.52 -0.28
C TYR A 208 -12.96 6.96 0.16
#